data_AF-A0A658NNP2-F1
#
_entry.id   AF-A0A658NNP2-F1
#
_cell.length_a   1.000
_cell.length_b   1.000
_cell.length_c   1.000
_cell.angle_alpha   90.00
_cell.angle_beta   90.00
_cell.angle_gamma   90.00
#
_symmetry.space_group_name_H-M   'P 1'
#
loop_
_entity.id
_entity.type
_entity.pdbx_description
1 polymer ?
#
loop_
_entity_poly.entity_id
_entity_poly.type
_entity_poly.pdbx_seq_one_letter_code
_entity_poly.pdbx_strand_id
1 'polypeptide(L)'
;WEGKRRMVNADDGLAELEANVDSLIVVLNEKLHEVLGDEITQEEAFAHANDVLKNAVGGIAEIINEYGHVNVDFEDVRTVMGEPG
;
A
#
# COMPACT_ATOMS: atom_id res chain seq x y z
N TRP A 1 12.79 -16.09 1.75
CA TRP A 1 13.00 -15.60 3.13
C TRP A 1 11.63 -15.46 3.82
N GLU A 2 11.58 -15.29 5.14
CA GLU A 2 10.37 -15.25 6.01
C GLU A 2 9.57 -16.55 6.25
N GLY A 3 9.62 -17.51 5.32
CA GLY A 3 9.14 -18.89 5.52
C GLY A 3 7.62 -19.07 5.40
N LYS A 4 7.18 -20.31 5.11
CA LYS A 4 5.76 -20.66 4.84
C LYS A 4 4.78 -20.13 5.90
N ARG A 5 5.20 -20.07 7.16
CA ARG A 5 4.31 -19.66 8.26
C ARG A 5 3.95 -18.17 8.23
N ARG A 6 4.87 -17.29 7.81
CA ARG A 6 4.53 -15.87 7.65
C ARG A 6 3.64 -15.64 6.44
N MET A 7 3.86 -16.39 5.36
CA MET A 7 3.04 -16.28 4.16
C MET A 7 1.59 -16.70 4.41
N VAL A 8 1.38 -17.84 5.11
CA VAL A 8 0.03 -18.28 5.50
C VAL A 8 -0.66 -17.23 6.37
N ASN A 9 0.03 -16.69 7.38
CA ASN A 9 -0.54 -15.63 8.21
C ASN A 9 -0.86 -14.35 7.42
N ALA A 10 -0.05 -14.02 6.42
CA ALA A 10 -0.29 -12.87 5.56
C ALA A 10 -1.51 -13.08 4.66
N ASP A 11 -1.66 -14.26 4.06
CA ASP A 11 -2.83 -14.62 3.24
C ASP A 11 -4.13 -14.62 4.06
N ASP A 12 -4.10 -15.20 5.27
CA ASP A 12 -5.24 -15.21 6.18
C ASP A 12 -5.62 -13.79 6.62
N GLY A 13 -4.62 -12.96 6.97
CA GLY A 13 -4.84 -11.57 7.33
C GLY A 13 -5.31 -10.70 6.16
N LEU A 14 -4.83 -10.98 4.95
CA LEU A 14 -5.25 -10.30 3.72
C LEU A 14 -6.72 -10.58 3.45
N ALA A 15 -7.14 -11.84 3.50
CA ALA A 15 -8.54 -12.24 3.31
C ALA A 15 -9.49 -11.61 4.35
N GLU A 16 -9.05 -11.50 5.60
CA GLU A 16 -9.83 -10.81 6.64
C GLU A 16 -9.93 -9.30 6.38
N LEU A 17 -8.83 -8.65 5.96
CA LEU A 17 -8.81 -7.23 5.63
C LEU A 17 -9.68 -6.91 4.41
N GLU A 18 -9.56 -7.68 3.33
CA GLU A 18 -10.37 -7.52 2.11
C GLU A 18 -11.87 -7.57 2.39
N ALA A 19 -12.32 -8.37 3.36
CA ALA A 19 -13.72 -8.46 3.74
C ALA A 19 -14.23 -7.23 4.53
N ASN A 20 -13.34 -6.38 5.05
CA ASN A 20 -13.66 -5.31 6.00
C ASN A 20 -13.22 -3.89 5.57
N VAL A 21 -12.60 -3.72 4.40
CA VAL A 21 -12.13 -2.41 3.91
C VAL A 21 -12.68 -2.08 2.53
N ASP A 22 -12.94 -0.80 2.26
CA ASP A 22 -13.36 -0.32 0.93
C ASP A 22 -12.22 -0.39 -0.11
N SER A 23 -10.98 -0.20 0.34
CA SER A 23 -9.77 -0.29 -0.50
C SER A 23 -8.60 -0.84 0.32
N LEU A 24 -7.84 -1.74 -0.28
CA LEU A 24 -6.67 -2.38 0.33
C LEU A 24 -5.39 -2.04 -0.45
N ILE A 25 -4.36 -1.59 0.26
CA ILE A 25 -3.05 -1.29 -0.33
C ILE A 25 -2.07 -2.37 0.13
N VAL A 26 -1.57 -3.16 -0.83
CA VAL A 26 -0.60 -4.23 -0.58
C VAL A 26 0.79 -3.78 -1.05
N VAL A 27 1.76 -3.78 -0.13
CA VAL A 27 3.16 -3.45 -0.44
C VAL A 27 3.97 -4.74 -0.55
N LEU A 28 4.49 -5.00 -1.75
CA LEU A 28 5.32 -6.17 -2.04
C LEU A 28 6.77 -5.92 -1.60
N ASN A 29 7.13 -6.44 -0.43
CA ASN A 29 8.50 -6.30 0.12
C ASN A 29 9.59 -6.90 -0.79
N GLU A 30 9.25 -7.90 -1.60
CA GLU A 30 10.20 -8.47 -2.58
C GLU A 30 10.65 -7.44 -3.63
N LYS A 31 9.74 -6.55 -4.06
CA LYS A 31 10.08 -5.46 -4.99
C LYS A 31 10.95 -4.38 -4.36
N LEU A 32 10.83 -4.17 -3.05
CA LEU A 32 11.72 -3.25 -2.33
C LEU A 32 13.15 -3.76 -2.36
N HIS A 33 13.34 -5.09 -2.26
CA HIS A 33 14.66 -5.69 -2.30
C HIS A 33 15.35 -5.53 -3.67
N GLU A 34 14.60 -5.68 -4.76
CA GLU A 34 15.12 -5.46 -6.12
C GLU A 34 15.59 -4.01 -6.35
N VAL A 35 14.92 -3.02 -5.74
CA VAL A 35 15.24 -1.60 -5.90
C VAL A 35 16.37 -1.15 -4.96
N LEU A 36 16.43 -1.71 -3.77
CA LEU A 36 17.36 -1.31 -2.71
C LEU A 36 18.69 -2.09 -2.75
N GLY A 37 18.73 -3.24 -3.44
CA GLY A 37 19.92 -4.07 -3.59
C GLY A 37 20.18 -5.02 -2.42
N ASP A 38 21.16 -5.91 -2.60
CA ASP A 38 21.52 -6.98 -1.63
C ASP A 38 22.33 -6.48 -0.41
N GLU A 39 22.76 -5.21 -0.41
CA GLU A 39 23.65 -4.66 0.63
C GLU A 39 22.90 -4.04 1.83
N ILE A 40 21.57 -3.99 1.79
CA ILE A 40 20.78 -3.40 2.87
C ILE A 40 20.53 -4.38 4.01
N THR A 41 20.50 -3.87 5.23
CA THR A 41 20.06 -4.65 6.40
C THR A 41 18.54 -4.83 6.40
N GLN A 42 18.06 -5.85 7.12
CA GLN A 42 16.62 -6.09 7.27
C GLN A 42 15.89 -4.88 7.90
N GLU A 43 16.53 -4.18 8.82
CA GLU A 43 15.97 -3.02 9.51
C GLU A 43 15.80 -1.83 8.54
N GLU A 44 16.78 -1.61 7.66
CA GLU A 44 16.70 -0.61 6.59
C GLU A 44 15.62 -0.96 5.57
N ALA A 45 15.48 -2.23 5.19
CA ALA A 45 14.41 -2.68 4.29
C ALA A 45 13.01 -2.38 4.87
N PHE A 46 12.80 -2.63 6.17
CA PHE A 46 11.56 -2.27 6.85
C PHE A 46 11.35 -0.76 6.95
N ALA A 47 12.40 0.01 7.19
CA ALA A 47 12.33 1.48 7.19
C ALA A 47 11.86 2.01 5.82
N HIS A 48 12.41 1.47 4.73
CA HIS A 48 11.97 1.82 3.38
C HIS A 48 10.52 1.41 3.08
N ALA A 49 10.09 0.23 3.53
CA ALA A 49 8.69 -0.17 3.42
C ALA A 49 7.76 0.81 4.13
N ASN A 50 8.15 1.27 5.33
CA ASN A 50 7.40 2.28 6.08
C ASN A 50 7.35 3.63 5.35
N ASP A 51 8.44 4.04 4.70
CA ASP A 51 8.44 5.26 3.89
C ASP A 51 7.51 5.15 2.69
N VAL A 52 7.44 3.99 2.02
CA VAL A 52 6.48 3.75 0.93
C VAL A 52 5.05 3.84 1.44
N LEU A 53 4.74 3.22 2.58
CA LEU A 53 3.41 3.32 3.20
C LEU A 53 3.07 4.77 3.59
N LYS A 54 4.01 5.50 4.18
CA LYS A 54 3.83 6.90 4.57
C LYS A 54 3.54 7.78 3.34
N ASN A 55 4.27 7.59 2.25
CA ASN A 55 4.05 8.33 1.01
C ASN A 55 2.70 7.97 0.36
N ALA A 56 2.31 6.69 0.36
CA ALA A 56 1.01 6.26 -0.18
C ALA A 56 -0.15 6.86 0.61
N VAL A 57 -0.11 6.80 1.95
CA VAL A 57 -1.13 7.38 2.82
C VAL A 57 -1.13 8.90 2.73
N GLY A 58 0.05 9.53 2.69
CA GLY A 58 0.19 10.99 2.52
C GLY A 58 -0.41 11.49 1.22
N GLY A 59 -0.15 10.83 0.09
CA GLY A 59 -0.71 11.20 -1.22
C GLY A 59 -2.23 11.08 -1.27
N ILE A 60 -2.82 10.03 -0.68
CA ILE A 60 -4.28 9.90 -0.57
C ILE A 60 -4.86 10.98 0.35
N ALA A 61 -4.22 11.26 1.48
CA ALA A 61 -4.66 12.27 2.43
C ALA A 61 -4.58 13.70 1.86
N GLU A 62 -3.55 14.01 1.06
CA GLU A 62 -3.39 15.30 0.38
C GLU A 62 -4.48 15.52 -0.68
N ILE A 63 -4.81 14.49 -1.47
CA ILE A 63 -5.90 14.55 -2.47
C ILE A 63 -7.26 14.84 -1.79
N ILE A 64 -7.46 14.36 -0.56
CA ILE A 64 -8.71 14.58 0.20
C ILE A 64 -8.73 15.95 0.88
N ASN A 65 -7.59 16.45 1.40
CA ASN A 65 -7.53 17.68 2.20
C ASN A 65 -7.23 18.95 1.39
N GLU A 66 -6.52 18.85 0.27
CA GLU A 66 -6.13 20.01 -0.53
C GLU A 66 -7.09 20.17 -1.71
N TYR A 67 -8.01 21.15 -1.61
CA TYR A 67 -8.80 21.64 -2.75
C TYR A 67 -7.86 22.39 -3.71
N GLY A 68 -7.09 21.64 -4.49
CA GLY A 68 -6.34 22.19 -5.62
C GLY A 68 -7.29 22.74 -6.69
N HIS A 69 -6.83 23.71 -7.48
CA HIS A 69 -7.59 24.42 -8.52
C HIS A 69 -8.14 23.53 -9.67
N VAL A 70 -7.92 22.23 -9.64
CA VAL A 70 -8.56 21.26 -10.53
C VAL A 70 -9.53 20.44 -9.67
N ASN A 71 -10.79 20.86 -9.66
CA ASN A 71 -11.90 20.13 -9.05
C ASN A 71 -12.15 18.85 -9.84
N VAL A 72 -11.35 17.81 -9.58
CA VAL A 72 -11.71 16.44 -9.97
C VAL A 72 -12.85 16.06 -9.03
N ASP A 73 -14.05 15.88 -9.60
CA ASP A 73 -15.26 15.59 -8.86
C ASP A 73 -15.04 14.31 -8.05
N PHE A 74 -15.48 14.31 -6.79
CA PHE A 74 -15.43 13.15 -5.89
C PHE A 74 -16.14 11.93 -6.50
N GLU A 75 -17.07 12.13 -7.44
CA GLU A 75 -17.67 11.08 -8.26
C GLU A 75 -16.66 10.34 -9.17
N ASP A 76 -15.66 11.02 -9.73
CA ASP A 76 -14.67 10.40 -10.62
C ASP A 76 -13.74 9.47 -9.82
N VAL A 77 -13.33 9.89 -8.63
CA VAL A 77 -12.51 9.08 -7.72
C VAL A 77 -13.29 7.86 -7.21
N ARG A 78 -14.57 8.03 -6.85
CA ARG A 78 -15.42 6.91 -6.42
C ARG A 78 -15.66 5.90 -7.54
N THR A 79 -15.76 6.36 -8.79
CA THR A 79 -15.98 5.49 -9.95
C THR A 79 -14.74 4.63 -10.23
N VAL A 80 -13.54 5.21 -10.18
CA VAL A 80 -12.29 4.47 -10.41
C VAL A 80 -11.94 3.55 -9.23
N MET A 81 -12.28 3.93 -7.99
CA MET A 81 -12.04 3.08 -6.81
C MET A 81 -13.09 1.99 -6.60
N GLY A 82 -14.23 2.04 -7.31
CA GLY A 82 -15.34 1.08 -7.20
C GLY A 82 -15.35 -0.02 -8.26
N GLU A 83 -14.46 0.02 -9.25
CA GLU A 83 -14.29 -1.07 -10.21
C GLU A 83 -13.18 -2.04 -9.72
N PRO A 84 -13.54 -3.25 -9.27
CA PRO A 84 -12.56 -4.30 -9.04
C PRO A 84 -12.16 -4.89 -10.40
N GLY A 85 -10.94 -4.60 -10.83
CA GLY A 85 -10.21 -5.36 -11.84
C GLY A 85 -9.25 -6.33 -11.18
#